data_AF-A0A8U0R5N5-F1
#
_entry.id   AF-A0A8U0R5N5-F1
#
_cell.length_a   1.000
_cell.length_b   1.000
_cell.length_c   1.000
_cell.angle_alpha   90.00
_cell.angle_beta   90.00
_cell.angle_gamma   90.00
#
_symmetry.space_group_name_H-M   'P 1'
#
loop_
_entity.id
_entity.type
_entity.pdbx_description
1 polymer ?
#
loop_
_entity_poly.entity_id
_entity_poly.type
_entity_poly.pdbx_seq_one_letter_code
_entity_poly.pdbx_strand_id
1 'polypeptide(L)'
;MSFSGIYQMETHENFESFMEAIGLPDELIQEGKDIKSISEIEQTGDHFKMTVTTGTRILTNSFTIGQETELESPTGEKVTI
;
A
#
# COMPACT_ATOMS: atom_id res chain seq x y z
N MET A 1 -12.79 16.69 6.08
CA MET A 1 -11.45 16.73 5.49
C MET A 1 -11.34 15.51 4.61
N SER A 2 -11.04 15.66 3.32
CA SER A 2 -10.85 14.51 2.42
C SER A 2 -9.42 14.03 2.55
N PHE A 3 -9.22 12.72 2.66
CA PHE A 3 -7.90 12.10 2.52
C PHE A 3 -7.42 12.06 1.06
N SER A 4 -8.24 12.57 0.13
CA SER A 4 -7.91 12.60 -1.29
C SER A 4 -6.65 13.41 -1.57
N GLY A 5 -5.67 12.79 -2.23
CA GLY A 5 -4.39 13.41 -2.55
C GLY A 5 -3.34 12.40 -2.99
N ILE A 6 -2.22 12.93 -3.49
CA ILE A 6 -1.04 12.14 -3.84
C ILE A 6 0.01 12.39 -2.77
N TYR A 7 0.45 11.31 -2.13
CA TYR A 7 1.42 11.32 -1.05
C TYR A 7 2.69 10.64 -1.53
N GLN A 8 3.85 11.23 -1.23
CA GLN A 8 5.13 10.60 -1.48
C GLN A 8 5.76 10.24 -0.15
N MET A 9 6.24 9.01 -0.04
CA MET A 9 7.00 8.57 1.12
C MET A 9 8.32 9.36 1.21
N GLU A 10 8.49 10.08 2.32
CA GLU A 10 9.71 10.84 2.61
C GLU A 10 10.69 9.99 3.42
N THR A 11 10.19 9.35 4.48
CA THR A 11 10.95 8.45 5.35
C THR A 11 10.09 7.26 5.76
N HIS A 12 10.73 6.14 6.06
CA HIS A 12 10.11 4.95 6.62
C HIS A 12 11.06 4.32 7.64
N GLU A 13 10.51 3.73 8.69
CA GLU A 13 11.28 3.00 9.70
C GLU A 13 10.80 1.55 9.72
N ASN A 14 11.74 0.61 9.83
CA ASN A 14 11.47 -0.84 9.89
C ASN A 14 10.73 -1.42 8.67
N PHE A 15 10.82 -0.79 7.49
CA PHE A 15 10.23 -1.32 6.27
C PHE A 15 10.76 -2.71 5.92
N GLU A 16 12.08 -2.91 6.02
CA GLU A 16 12.70 -4.21 5.74
C GLU A 16 12.16 -5.30 6.68
N SER A 17 12.17 -5.04 8.00
CA SER A 17 11.68 -5.97 9.01
C SER A 17 10.19 -6.29 8.86
N PHE A 18 9.37 -5.31 8.48
CA PHE A 18 7.95 -5.53 8.21
C PHE A 18 7.75 -6.40 6.97
N MET A 19 8.45 -6.10 5.88
CA MET A 19 8.33 -6.86 4.64
C MET A 19 8.85 -8.30 4.78
N GLU A 20 9.92 -8.51 5.57
CA GLU A 20 10.43 -9.83 5.91
C GLU A 20 9.42 -10.62 6.76
N ALA A 21 8.79 -9.97 7.75
CA ALA A 21 7.80 -10.60 8.62
C ALA A 21 6.53 -11.05 7.89
N ILE A 22 6.13 -10.33 6.83
CA ILE A 22 5.01 -10.73 5.97
C ILE A 22 5.42 -11.71 4.87
N GLY A 23 6.71 -12.09 4.79
CA GLY A 23 7.20 -13.13 3.90
C GLY A 23 7.57 -12.67 2.49
N LEU A 24 7.83 -11.37 2.26
CA LEU A 24 8.44 -10.95 0.99
C LEU A 24 9.90 -11.44 0.91
N PRO A 25 10.34 -11.91 -0.26
CA PRO A 25 11.75 -12.19 -0.53
C PRO A 25 12.64 -10.95 -0.34
N ASP A 26 13.80 -11.13 0.30
CA ASP A 26 14.77 -10.07 0.57
C ASP A 26 15.18 -9.27 -0.68
N GLU A 27 15.29 -9.92 -1.85
CA GLU A 27 15.58 -9.23 -3.12
C GLU A 27 14.55 -8.14 -3.41
N LEU A 28 13.26 -8.42 -3.23
CA LEU A 28 12.17 -7.48 -3.48
C LEU A 28 12.12 -6.37 -2.41
N ILE A 29 12.52 -6.70 -1.18
CA ILE A 29 12.63 -5.74 -0.08
C ILE A 29 13.75 -4.75 -0.38
N GLN A 30 14.92 -5.23 -0.82
CA GLN A 30 16.05 -4.38 -1.19
C GLN A 30 15.79 -3.55 -2.44
N GLU A 31 15.05 -4.07 -3.42
CA GLU A 31 14.62 -3.25 -4.55
C GLU A 31 13.65 -2.15 -4.11
N GLY A 32 12.73 -2.45 -3.19
CA GLY A 32 11.69 -1.52 -2.74
C GLY A 32 12.15 -0.48 -1.73
N LYS A 33 13.18 -0.75 -0.92
CA LYS A 33 13.54 0.10 0.23
C LYS A 33 14.03 1.49 -0.15
N ASP A 34 14.81 1.61 -1.22
CA ASP A 34 15.39 2.89 -1.65
C ASP A 34 14.41 3.66 -2.57
N ILE A 35 13.29 3.03 -2.93
CA ILE A 35 12.30 3.62 -3.83
C ILE A 35 11.27 4.39 -3.02
N LYS A 36 11.13 5.67 -3.36
CA LYS A 36 10.04 6.51 -2.84
C LYS A 36 8.70 6.01 -3.37
N SER A 37 7.92 5.39 -2.50
CA SER A 37 6.57 4.96 -2.82
C SER A 37 5.65 6.19 -2.95
N ILE A 38 4.79 6.16 -3.96
CA ILE A 38 3.77 7.19 -4.18
C ILE A 38 2.43 6.55 -3.85
N SER A 39 1.72 7.09 -2.88
CA SER A 39 0.39 6.65 -2.48
C SER A 39 -0.64 7.69 -2.92
N GLU A 40 -1.48 7.34 -3.87
CA GLU A 40 -2.62 8.14 -4.28
C GLU A 40 -3.86 7.64 -3.54
N ILE A 41 -4.59 8.55 -2.91
CA ILE A 41 -5.84 8.25 -2.21
C ILE A 41 -6.94 9.03 -2.93
N GLU A 42 -8.01 8.32 -3.30
CA GLU A 42 -9.23 8.87 -3.86
C GLU A 42 -10.39 8.54 -2.92
N GLN A 43 -10.91 9.54 -2.21
CA GLN A 43 -12.06 9.39 -1.33
C GLN A 43 -13.34 9.93 -2.01
N THR A 44 -14.37 9.09 -2.09
CA THR A 44 -15.72 9.44 -2.57
C THR A 44 -16.75 9.08 -1.50
N GLY A 45 -17.05 10.03 -0.60
CA GLY A 45 -17.91 9.75 0.55
C GLY A 45 -17.27 8.71 1.48
N ASP A 46 -17.89 7.54 1.57
CA ASP A 46 -17.42 6.39 2.36
C ASP A 46 -16.59 5.39 1.54
N HIS A 47 -16.50 5.56 0.22
CA HIS A 47 -15.64 4.77 -0.64
C HIS A 47 -14.23 5.38 -0.69
N PHE A 48 -13.24 4.51 -0.56
CA PHE A 48 -11.83 4.84 -0.63
C PHE A 48 -11.18 3.96 -1.69
N LYS A 49 -10.34 4.57 -2.52
CA LYS A 49 -9.44 3.87 -3.41
C LYS A 49 -8.03 4.36 -3.15
N MET A 50 -7.14 3.43 -2.82
CA MET A 50 -5.75 3.69 -2.54
C MET A 50 -4.88 2.99 -3.57
N THR A 51 -4.08 3.77 -4.29
CA THR A 51 -3.11 3.28 -5.27
C THR A 51 -1.71 3.54 -4.74
N VAL A 52 -0.98 2.48 -4.40
CA VAL A 52 0.41 2.57 -3.94
C VAL A 52 1.33 2.12 -5.06
N THR A 53 2.19 3.02 -5.53
CA THR A 53 3.20 2.76 -6.55
C THR A 53 4.57 2.70 -5.89
N THR A 54 5.22 1.54 -5.92
CA THR A 54 6.59 1.33 -5.42
C THR A 54 7.45 0.84 -6.58
N GLY A 55 8.14 1.77 -7.24
CA GLY A 55 9.01 1.46 -8.38
C GLY A 55 8.19 1.01 -9.59
N THR A 56 8.35 -0.25 -9.97
CA THR A 56 7.59 -0.89 -11.06
C THR A 56 6.31 -1.58 -10.58
N ARG A 57 6.11 -1.73 -9.27
CA ARG A 57 4.93 -2.35 -8.68
C ARG A 57 3.85 -1.30 -8.42
N ILE A 58 2.63 -1.58 -8.87
CA ILE A 58 1.45 -0.75 -8.62
C ILE A 58 0.42 -1.64 -7.92
N LEU A 59 0.04 -1.26 -6.71
CA LEU A 59 -0.98 -1.92 -5.89
C LEU A 59 -2.20 -1.00 -5.80
N THR A 60 -3.37 -1.46 -6.24
CA THR A 60 -4.62 -0.68 -6.16
C THR A 60 -5.63 -1.40 -5.30
N ASN A 61 -6.04 -0.77 -4.20
CA ASN A 61 -6.99 -1.30 -3.23
C ASN A 61 -8.19 -0.38 -3.12
N SER A 62 -9.40 -0.92 -3.17
CA SER A 62 -10.64 -0.15 -2.99
C SER A 62 -11.49 -0.75 -1.89
N PHE A 63 -11.96 0.08 -0.97
CA PHE A 63 -12.75 -0.34 0.18
C PHE A 63 -13.82 0.69 0.53
N THR A 64 -14.85 0.24 1.25
CA THR A 64 -15.91 1.10 1.77
C THR A 64 -15.91 1.03 3.28
N ILE A 65 -15.96 2.19 3.95
CA ILE A 65 -16.05 2.22 5.41
C ILE A 65 -17.32 1.52 5.88
N GLY A 66 -17.17 0.57 6.80
CA GLY A 66 -18.29 -0.18 7.39
C GLY A 66 -18.77 -1.38 6.56
N GLN A 67 -18.06 -1.74 5.48
CA GLN A 67 -18.33 -2.96 4.72
C GLN A 67 -17.10 -3.85 4.70
N GLU A 68 -17.34 -5.16 4.78
CA GLU A 68 -16.30 -6.16 4.61
C GLU A 68 -15.81 -6.14 3.16
N THR A 69 -14.50 -6.12 2.97
CA THR A 69 -13.90 -6.15 1.64
C THR A 69 -12.62 -6.96 1.60
N GLU A 70 -12.31 -7.47 0.42
CA GLU A 70 -11.05 -8.14 0.15
C GLU A 70 -10.05 -7.11 -0.38
N LEU A 71 -8.89 -6.99 0.28
CA LEU A 71 -7.76 -6.16 -0.15
C LEU A 71 -6.56 -7.02 -0.51
N GLU A 72 -5.81 -6.59 -1.51
CA GLU A 72 -4.54 -7.21 -1.87
C GLU A 72 -3.41 -6.61 -1.03
N SER A 73 -2.69 -7.47 -0.32
CA SER A 73 -1.52 -7.09 0.44
C SER A 73 -0.27 -6.99 -0.45
N PRO A 74 0.82 -6.35 0.01
CA PRO A 74 2.07 -6.26 -0.76
C PRO A 74 2.70 -7.61 -1.13
N THR A 75 2.32 -8.70 -0.44
CA THR A 75 2.78 -10.08 -0.73
C THR A 75 1.99 -10.72 -1.87
N GLY A 76 0.90 -10.10 -2.34
CA GLY A 76 -0.07 -10.66 -3.28
C GLY A 76 -1.14 -11.52 -2.60
N GLU A 77 -1.07 -11.70 -1.28
CA GLU A 77 -2.13 -12.37 -0.53
C GLU A 77 -3.32 -11.45 -0.35
N LYS A 78 -4.52 -12.03 -0.41
CA LYS A 78 -5.76 -11.30 -0.21
C LYS A 78 -6.18 -11.37 1.25
N VAL A 79 -6.45 -10.21 1.83
CA VAL A 79 -6.85 -10.06 3.23
C VAL A 79 -8.25 -9.49 3.26
N THR A 80 -9.15 -10.16 3.98
CA THR A 80 -10.50 -9.68 4.21
C THR A 80 -10.51 -8.81 5.47
N ILE A 81 -10.99 -7.57 5.35
CA ILE A 81 -11.10 -6.59 6.43
C ILE A 81 -12.52 -6.05 6.57
#